data_AF-A0A161H2C7-F1
#
_entry.id   AF-A0A161H2C7-F1
#
_cell.length_a   1.000
_cell.length_b   1.000
_cell.length_c   1.000
_cell.angle_alpha   90.00
_cell.angle_beta   90.00
_cell.angle_gamma   90.00
#
_symmetry.space_group_name_H-M   'P 1'
#
loop_
_entity.id
_entity.type
_entity.pdbx_description
1 polymer ?
#
loop_
_entity_poly.entity_id
_entity_poly.type
_entity_poly.pdbx_seq_one_letter_code
_entity_poly.pdbx_strand_id
1 'polypeptide(L)'
;MAEALVQAWAEAPPEGPVIVAGSTGSRGATALFLQAVARLPQGAVLLPGFDFDLPDAVWTGLDDGTFPAEDHPQYRFWTLTRALGLAPRDVARWSEAPAPSDARNRLVSLALRPAPVTDQWLTEGARLTDLAGPPQG
;
A
#
# COMPACT_ATOMS: atom_id res chain seq x y z
N MET A 1 24.45 -7.30 1.92
CA MET A 1 23.81 -8.62 1.72
C MET A 1 22.62 -8.54 0.77
N ALA A 2 21.59 -7.73 1.05
CA ALA A 2 20.47 -7.54 0.11
C ALA A 2 20.94 -7.08 -1.28
N GLU A 3 21.82 -6.09 -1.35
CA GLU A 3 22.37 -5.59 -2.63
C GLU A 3 23.03 -6.68 -3.49
N ALA A 4 23.82 -7.57 -2.88
CA ALA A 4 24.46 -8.67 -3.60
C ALA A 4 23.43 -9.68 -4.14
N LEU A 5 22.36 -9.95 -3.39
CA LEU A 5 21.26 -10.80 -3.83
C LEU A 5 20.49 -10.15 -4.99
N VAL A 6 20.22 -8.84 -4.89
CA VAL A 6 19.57 -8.06 -5.96
C VAL A 6 20.37 -8.13 -7.26
N GLN A 7 21.69 -7.95 -7.19
CA GLN A 7 22.56 -8.06 -8.37
C GLN A 7 22.56 -9.47 -8.96
N ALA A 8 22.71 -10.50 -8.12
CA ALA A 8 22.68 -11.89 -8.57
C ALA A 8 21.35 -12.23 -9.27
N TRP A 9 20.22 -11.76 -8.75
CA TRP A 9 18.90 -11.99 -9.35
C TRP A 9 18.63 -11.20 -10.63
N ALA A 10 19.31 -10.08 -10.83
CA ALA A 10 19.23 -9.34 -12.09
C ALA A 10 19.91 -10.11 -13.24
N GLU A 11 20.97 -10.87 -12.94
CA GLU A 11 21.70 -11.68 -13.93
C GLU A 11 21.12 -13.09 -14.07
N ALA A 12 20.73 -13.71 -12.95
CA ALA A 12 20.22 -15.07 -12.87
C ALA A 12 18.98 -15.11 -11.95
N PRO A 13 17.79 -14.76 -12.48
CA PRO A 13 16.56 -14.80 -11.70
C PRO A 13 16.24 -16.24 -11.27
N PRO A 14 15.69 -16.45 -10.05
CA PRO A 14 15.27 -17.77 -9.61
C PRO A 14 14.24 -18.41 -10.56
N GLU A 15 14.32 -19.73 -10.74
CA GLU A 15 13.38 -20.48 -11.59
C GLU A 15 11.97 -20.60 -10.97
N GLY A 16 11.89 -20.53 -9.64
CA GLY A 16 10.63 -20.64 -8.90
C GLY A 16 10.09 -19.30 -8.41
N PRO A 17 8.86 -19.29 -7.86
CA PRO A 17 8.24 -18.08 -7.34
C PRO A 17 8.99 -17.55 -6.10
N VAL A 18 9.10 -16.22 -6.02
CA VAL A 18 9.65 -15.52 -4.86
C VAL A 18 8.58 -14.55 -4.35
N ILE A 19 8.04 -14.84 -3.17
CA ILE A 19 6.93 -14.07 -2.60
C ILE A 19 7.39 -13.45 -1.29
N VAL A 20 7.22 -12.13 -1.14
CA VAL A 20 7.40 -11.44 0.13
C VAL A 20 6.03 -11.02 0.65
N ALA A 21 5.70 -11.46 1.85
CA ALA A 21 4.46 -11.10 2.53
C ALA A 21 4.76 -10.49 3.91
N GLY A 22 4.03 -9.45 4.29
CA GLY A 22 4.10 -8.88 5.63
C GLY A 22 5.21 -7.85 5.87
N SER A 23 5.92 -7.40 4.83
CA SER A 23 6.90 -6.31 4.93
C SER A 23 6.38 -5.04 4.27
N THR A 24 6.41 -3.92 4.98
CA THR A 24 6.10 -2.58 4.43
C THR A 24 7.33 -1.86 3.89
N GLY A 25 8.47 -2.54 3.76
CA GLY A 25 9.66 -1.99 3.08
C GLY A 25 10.38 -0.87 3.82
N SER A 26 10.28 -0.83 5.15
CA SER A 26 10.41 0.41 5.92
C SER A 26 11.80 1.04 6.01
N ARG A 27 12.87 0.51 5.40
CA ARG A 27 14.19 1.19 5.27
C ARG A 27 15.23 0.44 4.42
N GLY A 28 16.05 1.19 3.68
CA GLY A 28 17.33 0.77 3.10
C GLY A 28 17.30 -0.55 2.33
N ALA A 29 18.05 -1.53 2.82
CA ALA A 29 18.20 -2.86 2.21
C ALA A 29 16.87 -3.60 1.99
N THR A 30 15.87 -3.42 2.86
CA THR A 30 14.56 -4.07 2.70
C THR A 30 13.78 -3.49 1.51
N ALA A 31 13.86 -2.17 1.29
CA ALA A 31 13.21 -1.55 0.14
C ALA A 31 13.85 -2.03 -1.19
N LEU A 32 15.18 -2.11 -1.24
CA LEU A 32 15.89 -2.67 -2.40
C LEU A 32 15.51 -4.13 -2.66
N PHE A 33 15.42 -4.93 -1.59
CA PHE A 33 14.99 -6.33 -1.70
C PHE A 33 13.56 -6.46 -2.23
N LEU A 34 12.60 -5.69 -1.69
CA LEU A 34 11.22 -5.68 -2.20
C LEU A 34 11.15 -5.28 -3.66
N GLN A 35 11.92 -4.27 -4.07
CA GLN A 35 11.98 -3.84 -5.46
C GLN A 35 12.53 -4.94 -6.38
N ALA A 36 13.58 -5.65 -5.94
CA ALA A 36 14.14 -6.75 -6.70
C ALA A 36 13.15 -7.90 -6.84
N VAL A 37 12.48 -8.29 -5.75
CA VAL A 37 11.43 -9.32 -5.79
C VAL A 37 10.31 -8.90 -6.75
N ALA A 38 9.80 -7.67 -6.66
CA ALA A 38 8.72 -7.22 -7.53
C ALA A 38 9.10 -7.15 -9.02
N ARG A 39 10.39 -7.15 -9.37
CA ARG A 39 10.90 -7.16 -10.75
C ARG A 39 11.18 -8.57 -11.29
N LEU A 40 11.14 -9.60 -10.44
CA LEU A 40 11.34 -10.98 -10.88
C LEU A 40 10.16 -11.47 -11.74
N PRO A 41 10.40 -12.33 -12.76
CA PRO A 41 9.33 -12.86 -13.62
C PRO A 41 8.21 -13.59 -12.85
N GLN A 42 8.56 -14.24 -11.73
CA GLN A 42 7.64 -14.92 -10.83
C GLN A 42 7.70 -14.33 -9.41
N GLY A 43 7.98 -13.03 -9.33
CA GLY A 43 8.08 -12.31 -8.07
C GLY A 43 6.76 -11.67 -7.66
N ALA A 44 6.49 -11.66 -6.35
CA ALA A 44 5.34 -10.95 -5.80
C ALA A 44 5.66 -10.32 -4.44
N VAL A 45 5.11 -9.13 -4.21
CA VAL A 45 5.15 -8.44 -2.91
C VAL A 45 3.72 -8.19 -2.45
N LEU A 46 3.36 -8.73 -1.30
CA LEU A 46 2.04 -8.56 -0.68
C LEU A 46 2.09 -7.38 0.29
N LEU A 47 1.26 -6.37 0.01
CA LEU A 47 1.18 -5.13 0.77
C LEU A 47 0.03 -5.23 1.79
N PRO A 48 0.31 -5.57 3.07
CA PRO A 48 -0.74 -5.70 4.06
C PRO A 48 -1.35 -4.33 4.38
N GLY A 49 -2.68 -4.22 4.31
CA GLY A 49 -3.37 -2.97 4.63
C GLY A 49 -3.17 -1.86 3.60
N PHE A 50 -2.88 -2.20 2.34
CA PHE A 50 -2.93 -1.24 1.24
C PHE A 50 -4.35 -0.67 1.13
N ASP A 51 -4.45 0.66 1.12
CA ASP A 51 -5.72 1.37 1.08
C ASP A 51 -6.15 1.62 -0.37
N PHE A 52 -7.14 0.86 -0.82
CA PHE A 52 -7.73 1.00 -2.16
C PHE A 52 -8.77 2.11 -2.26
N ASP A 53 -9.19 2.69 -1.13
CA ASP A 53 -10.20 3.75 -1.05
C ASP A 53 -9.54 5.13 -0.89
N LEU A 54 -8.20 5.20 -0.77
CA LEU A 54 -7.48 6.45 -0.64
C LEU A 54 -7.51 7.25 -1.96
N PRO A 55 -8.00 8.50 -1.96
CA PRO A 55 -8.08 9.31 -3.18
C PRO A 55 -6.71 9.67 -3.77
N ASP A 56 -6.62 9.75 -5.10
CA ASP A 56 -5.41 10.15 -5.85
C ASP A 56 -4.79 11.48 -5.37
N ALA A 57 -5.62 12.43 -4.94
CA ALA A 57 -5.15 13.70 -4.38
C ALA A 57 -4.37 13.51 -3.07
N VAL A 58 -4.77 12.56 -2.22
CA VAL A 58 -4.04 12.25 -0.99
C VAL A 58 -2.75 11.51 -1.30
N TRP A 59 -2.76 10.58 -2.27
CA TRP A 59 -1.53 9.95 -2.77
C TRP A 59 -0.52 10.97 -3.28
N THR A 60 -0.97 11.97 -4.04
CA THR A 60 -0.11 13.04 -4.56
C THR A 60 0.44 13.92 -3.43
N GLY A 61 -0.36 14.21 -2.40
CA GLY A 61 0.08 14.95 -1.22
C GLY A 61 1.15 14.25 -0.37
N LEU A 62 1.34 12.93 -0.55
CA LEU A 62 2.45 12.21 0.07
C LEU A 62 3.81 12.52 -0.59
N ASP A 63 3.82 13.11 -1.79
CA ASP A 63 5.03 13.44 -2.57
C ASP A 63 5.47 14.90 -2.34
N ASP A 64 4.52 15.81 -2.18
CA ASP A 64 4.77 17.26 -2.19
C ASP A 64 5.13 17.85 -0.81
N GLY A 65 5.06 17.06 0.25
CA GLY A 65 5.42 17.47 1.62
C GLY A 65 4.40 18.41 2.28
N THR A 66 3.16 18.46 1.78
CA THR A 66 2.07 19.30 2.33
C THR A 66 1.75 18.99 3.79
N PHE A 67 2.07 17.78 4.24
CA PHE A 67 1.98 17.33 5.63
C PHE A 67 3.19 16.43 5.94
N PRO A 68 3.43 16.02 7.20
CA PRO A 68 4.44 15.02 7.53
C PRO A 68 4.13 13.68 6.84
N ALA A 69 4.54 13.55 5.58
CA ALA A 69 4.12 12.46 4.71
C ALA A 69 4.54 11.10 5.27
N GLU A 70 5.71 11.03 5.90
CA GLU A 70 6.24 9.81 6.52
C GLU A 70 5.38 9.26 7.67
N ASP A 71 4.55 10.10 8.29
CA ASP A 71 3.65 9.72 9.39
C ASP A 71 2.37 9.07 8.86
N HIS A 72 2.06 9.22 7.56
CA HIS A 72 0.90 8.57 6.97
C HIS A 72 1.18 7.07 6.77
N PRO A 73 0.27 6.17 7.19
CA PRO A 73 0.52 4.72 7.15
C PRO A 73 0.74 4.17 5.73
N GLN A 74 0.18 4.83 4.71
CA GLN A 74 0.36 4.45 3.30
C GLN A 74 1.64 5.00 2.65
N TYR A 75 2.41 5.86 3.33
CA TYR A 75 3.59 6.51 2.74
C TYR A 75 4.62 5.52 2.21
N ARG A 76 4.84 4.39 2.91
CA ARG A 76 5.83 3.42 2.45
C ARG A 76 5.38 2.70 1.18
N PHE A 77 4.09 2.47 0.99
CA PHE A 77 3.57 1.92 -0.27
C PHE A 77 3.67 2.94 -1.41
N TRP A 78 3.45 4.23 -1.13
CA TRP A 78 3.73 5.31 -2.07
C TRP A 78 5.19 5.28 -2.54
N THR A 79 6.15 5.28 -1.60
CA THR A 79 7.57 5.24 -1.95
C THR A 79 7.98 3.99 -2.74
N LEU A 80 7.42 2.82 -2.40
CA LEU A 80 7.70 1.56 -3.09
C LEU A 80 7.17 1.55 -4.53
N THR A 81 5.90 1.94 -4.73
CA THR A 81 5.30 1.98 -6.07
C THR A 81 6.05 2.95 -6.98
N ARG A 82 6.42 4.13 -6.48
CA ARG A 82 7.25 5.10 -7.22
C ARG A 82 8.63 4.56 -7.59
N ALA A 83 9.31 3.88 -6.66
CA ALA A 83 10.60 3.23 -6.95
C ALA A 83 10.50 2.10 -7.99
N LEU A 84 9.31 1.52 -8.16
CA LEU A 84 9.00 0.54 -9.20
C LEU A 84 8.53 1.17 -10.52
N GLY A 85 8.33 2.50 -10.56
CA GLY A 85 7.75 3.18 -11.72
C GLY A 85 6.24 2.94 -11.89
N LEU A 86 5.56 2.56 -10.81
CA LEU A 86 4.13 2.26 -10.76
C LEU A 86 3.36 3.38 -10.05
N ALA A 87 2.08 3.48 -10.36
CA ALA A 87 1.11 4.26 -9.59
C ALA A 87 0.40 3.37 -8.55
N PRO A 88 -0.17 3.94 -7.48
CA PRO A 88 -0.97 3.19 -6.50
C PRO A 88 -2.08 2.34 -7.13
N ARG A 89 -2.71 2.84 -8.19
CA ARG A 89 -3.75 2.11 -8.96
C ARG A 89 -3.26 0.85 -9.68
N ASP A 90 -1.95 0.70 -9.87
CA ASP A 90 -1.37 -0.48 -10.51
C ASP A 90 -1.20 -1.64 -9.51
N VAL A 91 -1.42 -1.38 -8.21
CA VAL A 91 -1.48 -2.42 -7.18
C VAL A 91 -2.79 -3.17 -7.31
N ALA A 92 -2.72 -4.48 -7.53
CA ALA A 92 -3.88 -5.35 -7.58
C ALA A 92 -4.31 -5.84 -6.19
N ARG A 93 -5.61 -6.12 -6.04
CA ARG A 93 -6.11 -6.86 -4.88
C ARG A 93 -5.57 -8.29 -4.92
N TRP A 94 -5.09 -8.79 -3.77
CA TRP A 94 -4.62 -10.17 -3.64
C TRP A 94 -5.72 -11.21 -3.87
N SER A 95 -6.97 -10.85 -3.52
CA SER A 95 -8.13 -11.71 -3.68
C SER A 95 -9.33 -10.89 -4.15
N GLU A 96 -10.20 -11.53 -4.92
CA GLU A 96 -11.52 -10.99 -5.28
C GLU A 96 -12.56 -11.19 -4.17
N ALA A 97 -12.21 -11.93 -3.11
CA ALA A 97 -13.10 -12.13 -1.98
C ALA A 97 -13.50 -10.77 -1.35
N PRO A 98 -14.79 -10.54 -1.07
CA PRO A 98 -15.23 -9.29 -0.47
C PRO A 98 -14.57 -9.10 0.90
N ALA A 99 -14.20 -7.87 1.21
CA ALA A 99 -13.68 -7.54 2.52
C ALA A 99 -14.72 -7.87 3.60
N PRO A 100 -14.31 -8.34 4.80
CA PRO A 100 -15.24 -8.65 5.89
C PRO A 100 -16.14 -7.46 6.28
N SER A 101 -15.66 -6.22 6.08
CA SER A 101 -16.47 -5.01 6.19
C SER A 101 -15.88 -3.91 5.31
N ASP A 102 -16.53 -3.63 4.18
CA ASP A 102 -16.14 -2.54 3.27
C ASP A 102 -16.35 -1.17 3.92
N ALA A 103 -17.47 -0.98 4.64
CA ALA A 103 -17.77 0.26 5.35
C ALA A 103 -16.71 0.61 6.39
N ARG A 104 -16.21 -0.37 7.15
CA ARG A 104 -15.10 -0.17 8.09
C ARG A 104 -13.82 0.23 7.38
N ASN A 105 -13.50 -0.38 6.25
CA ASN A 105 -12.29 -0.04 5.50
C ASN A 105 -12.34 1.40 4.99
N ARG A 106 -13.46 1.83 4.41
CA ARG A 106 -13.68 3.22 4.00
C ARG A 106 -13.62 4.20 5.16
N LEU A 107 -14.16 3.83 6.33
CA LEU A 107 -14.05 4.63 7.54
C LEU A 107 -12.59 4.81 7.97
N VAL A 108 -11.81 3.73 8.00
CA VAL A 108 -10.38 3.78 8.33
C VAL A 108 -9.61 4.61 7.30
N SER A 109 -9.89 4.44 6.01
CA SER A 109 -9.30 5.25 4.94
C SER A 109 -9.56 6.74 5.16
N LEU A 110 -10.83 7.13 5.36
CA LEU A 110 -11.24 8.50 5.65
C LEU A 110 -10.56 9.06 6.91
N ALA A 111 -10.47 8.24 7.96
CA ALA A 111 -9.90 8.64 9.24
C ALA A 111 -8.40 8.93 9.19
N LEU A 112 -7.68 8.28 8.28
CA LEU A 112 -6.24 8.41 8.14
C LEU A 112 -5.83 9.53 7.17
N ARG A 113 -6.79 10.19 6.49
CA ARG A 113 -6.45 11.27 5.57
C ARG A 113 -5.89 12.50 6.31
N PRO A 114 -4.86 13.16 5.76
CA PRO A 114 -4.23 14.35 6.37
C PRO A 114 -5.18 15.55 6.47
N ALA A 115 -4.98 16.41 7.46
CA ALA A 115 -5.75 17.66 7.59
C ALA A 115 -5.43 18.68 6.47
N PRO A 116 -6.37 19.56 6.07
CA PRO A 116 -7.74 19.69 6.54
C PRO A 116 -8.73 18.95 5.62
N VAL A 117 -9.18 17.76 6.02
CA VAL A 117 -10.16 16.95 5.26
C VAL A 117 -11.59 17.12 5.77
N THR A 118 -11.89 18.19 6.52
CA THR A 118 -13.19 18.41 7.18
C THR A 118 -14.38 18.31 6.22
N ASP A 119 -14.26 18.85 5.00
CA ASP A 119 -15.32 18.78 3.99
C ASP A 119 -15.56 17.35 3.48
N GLN A 120 -14.50 16.54 3.38
CA GLN A 120 -14.60 15.13 2.99
C GLN A 120 -15.25 14.30 4.10
N TRP A 121 -14.94 14.59 5.38
CA TRP A 121 -15.61 13.94 6.51
C TRP A 121 -17.12 14.15 6.49
N LEU A 122 -17.58 15.38 6.26
CA LEU A 122 -19.01 15.69 6.19
C LEU A 122 -19.68 14.97 5.02
N THR A 123 -19.03 14.93 3.86
CA THR A 123 -19.62 14.40 2.63
C THR A 123 -19.58 12.88 2.55
N GLU A 124 -18.43 12.27 2.85
CA GLU A 124 -18.21 10.83 2.75
C GLU A 124 -18.62 10.10 4.02
N GLY A 125 -18.43 10.72 5.19
CA GLY A 125 -18.86 10.15 6.47
C GLY A 125 -20.38 9.93 6.52
N ALA A 126 -21.17 10.85 5.95
CA ALA A 126 -22.62 10.69 5.84
C ALA A 126 -23.06 9.47 4.99
N ARG A 127 -22.16 8.95 4.13
CA ARG A 127 -22.41 7.80 3.25
C ARG A 127 -21.96 6.48 3.88
N LEU A 128 -21.27 6.50 5.02
CA LEU A 128 -20.85 5.31 5.76
C LEU A 128 -22.03 4.76 6.57
N THR A 129 -22.95 4.10 5.87
CA THR A 129 -24.03 3.32 6.47
C THR A 129 -23.52 1.91 6.78
N ASP A 130 -24.04 1.26 7.82
CA ASP A 130 -23.68 -0.12 8.22
C ASP A 130 -22.30 -0.29 8.89
N LEU A 131 -22.01 0.56 9.89
CA LEU A 131 -20.83 0.41 10.76
C LEU A 131 -21.05 -0.57 11.93
N ALA A 132 -22.28 -1.05 12.12
CA ALA A 132 -22.70 -1.90 13.23
C ALA A 132 -22.86 -3.37 12.82
N GLY A 133 -21.80 -3.98 12.30
CA GLY A 133 -21.72 -5.44 12.17
C GLY A 133 -21.02 -6.03 13.40
N PRO A 134 -21.58 -7.08 14.07
CA PRO A 134 -20.88 -7.72 15.18
C PRO A 134 -19.53 -8.29 14.72
N PRO A 135 -18.51 -8.37 15.60
CA PRO A 135 -17.30 -9.13 15.30
C PRO A 135 -17.71 -10.60 15.15
N GLN A 136 -17.67 -11.10 13.91
CA GLN A 136 -17.79 -12.53 13.64
C GLN A 136 -16.42 -13.15 13.95
N GLY A 137 -16.33 -13.75 15.14
CA GLY A 137 -15.24 -14.62 15.59
C GLY A 137 -15.84 -15.90 16.13
#